data_AF-A0AAN5I7I0-F1
#
_entry.id   AF-A0AAN5I7I0-F1
#
_cell.length_a   1.000
_cell.length_b   1.000
_cell.length_c   1.000
_cell.angle_alpha   90.00
_cell.angle_beta   90.00
_cell.angle_gamma   90.00
#
_symmetry.space_group_name_H-M   'P 1'
#
loop_
_entity.id
_entity.type
_entity.pdbx_description
1 polymer ?
#
loop_
_entity_poly.entity_id
_entity_poly.type
_entity_poly.pdbx_seq_one_letter_code
_entity_poly.pdbx_strand_id
1 'polypeptide(L)'
;ADNSNIVLRWEIRNVREVHRAGRRVASKVFNEGGFKWIASFEKNENGEADLSLHCDTDHNGPWKFEADVFTVIHSKKGMQSSQKERVSFDAGCKSAKVDWQYWDLMVQSDYNINGTFTVEFNIHIIPPRVYHSGICQEGVPLRGDSIANPETLFATPNHKSNVILKIGEKKLHVYKEYLAFHSPVFDILFFGDFAEKNNNEVEIKDVVYEEFLDLLHLIYFRDVDITDRSVSHIVKLADRFQMERLMKEAEKYLIQASGIEEAKKIMIADQYRLDSLK
;
A
#
# COMPACT_ATOMS: atom_id res chain seq x y z
N ALA A 1 -1.28 16.90 4.71
CA ALA A 1 -1.22 16.14 5.97
C ALA A 1 -0.96 14.69 5.59
N ASP A 2 -0.06 14.03 6.29
CA ASP A 2 0.26 12.62 6.10
C ASP A 2 -0.91 11.76 6.60
N ASN A 3 -1.72 11.22 5.68
CA ASN A 3 -2.91 10.42 6.01
C ASN A 3 -2.57 8.98 6.44
N SER A 4 -1.28 8.62 6.56
CA SER A 4 -0.85 7.30 7.03
C SER A 4 -1.09 7.10 8.53
N ASN A 5 -1.16 8.20 9.31
CA ASN A 5 -1.44 8.17 10.73
C ASN A 5 -2.87 8.64 10.98
N ILE A 6 -3.71 7.73 11.46
CA ILE A 6 -5.12 7.96 11.75
C ILE A 6 -5.33 7.73 13.24
N VAL A 7 -6.04 8.64 13.90
CA VAL A 7 -6.45 8.48 15.30
C VAL A 7 -7.96 8.50 15.36
N LEU A 8 -8.57 7.36 15.68
CA LEU A 8 -10.01 7.25 15.87
C LEU A 8 -10.33 7.32 17.36
N ARG A 9 -10.83 8.46 17.83
CA ARG A 9 -11.32 8.60 19.21
C ARG A 9 -12.78 8.15 19.29
N TRP A 10 -13.02 7.10 20.06
CA TRP A 10 -14.34 6.57 20.34
C TRP A 10 -14.75 6.83 21.80
N GLU A 11 -15.82 7.61 21.97
CA GLU A 11 -16.46 7.88 23.26
C GLU A 11 -17.70 7.01 23.43
N ILE A 12 -17.63 6.02 24.32
CA ILE A 12 -18.78 5.21 24.73
C ILE A 12 -19.47 5.94 25.87
N ARG A 13 -20.63 6.55 25.60
CA ARG A 13 -21.42 7.29 26.59
C ARG A 13 -22.44 6.39 27.28
N ASN A 14 -22.93 6.81 28.44
CA ASN A 14 -23.88 6.07 29.27
C ASN A 14 -23.38 4.64 29.57
N VAL A 15 -22.10 4.49 29.90
CA VAL A 15 -21.42 3.18 30.02
C VAL A 15 -22.09 2.19 30.95
N ARG A 16 -22.82 2.67 31.98
CA ARG A 16 -23.58 1.80 32.90
C ARG A 16 -24.79 1.16 32.23
N GLU A 17 -25.45 1.85 31.31
CA GLU A 17 -26.56 1.32 30.53
C GLU A 17 -26.02 0.36 29.47
N VAL A 18 -24.96 0.74 28.76
CA VAL A 18 -24.28 -0.12 27.77
C VAL A 18 -23.82 -1.44 28.40
N HIS A 19 -23.18 -1.35 29.57
CA HIS A 19 -22.71 -2.52 30.33
C HIS A 19 -23.85 -3.47 30.74
N ARG A 20 -25.01 -2.92 31.14
CA ARG A 20 -26.23 -3.69 31.47
C ARG A 20 -26.91 -4.28 30.23
N ALA A 21 -26.90 -3.54 29.11
CA ALA A 21 -27.66 -3.88 27.91
C ALA A 21 -27.09 -5.08 27.14
N GLY A 22 -25.81 -5.45 27.34
CA GLY A 22 -25.33 -6.75 26.89
C GLY A 22 -23.89 -6.77 26.36
N ARG A 23 -23.66 -7.73 25.46
CA ARG A 23 -22.34 -8.29 25.13
C ARG A 23 -21.53 -7.51 24.09
N ARG A 24 -22.09 -6.52 23.40
CA ARG A 24 -21.38 -5.82 22.32
C ARG A 24 -21.84 -4.38 22.16
N VAL A 25 -20.91 -3.48 21.90
CA VAL A 25 -21.17 -2.10 21.48
C VAL A 25 -20.26 -1.74 20.31
N ALA A 26 -20.76 -0.92 19.38
CA ALA A 26 -20.01 -0.48 18.21
C ALA A 26 -20.09 1.03 18.05
N SER A 27 -19.07 1.63 17.45
CA SER A 27 -19.02 3.04 17.15
C SER A 27 -19.94 3.40 15.98
N LYS A 28 -20.13 4.71 15.77
CA LYS A 28 -20.52 5.21 14.45
C LYS A 28 -19.35 5.03 13.47
N VAL A 29 -19.64 5.14 12.18
CA VAL A 29 -18.61 5.06 11.13
C VAL A 29 -17.69 6.28 11.22
N PHE A 30 -16.38 6.03 11.30
CA PHE A 30 -15.36 7.04 11.09
C PHE A 30 -14.92 7.01 9.62
N ASN A 31 -14.83 8.17 8.98
CA ASN A 31 -14.40 8.29 7.58
C ASN A 31 -13.04 8.98 7.55
N GLU A 32 -11.98 8.22 7.81
CA GLU A 32 -10.63 8.75 8.00
C GLU A 32 -9.62 8.00 7.14
N GLY A 33 -8.65 8.72 6.59
CA GLY A 33 -7.62 8.15 5.72
C GLY A 33 -8.14 7.52 4.41
N GLY A 34 -9.38 7.81 4.01
CA GLY A 34 -10.03 7.20 2.84
C GLY A 34 -10.75 5.88 3.14
N PHE A 35 -10.81 5.46 4.40
CA PHE A 35 -11.43 4.21 4.84
C PHE A 35 -12.62 4.48 5.76
N LYS A 36 -13.59 3.55 5.76
CA LYS A 36 -14.70 3.56 6.72
C LYS A 36 -14.40 2.60 7.85
N TRP A 37 -14.25 3.13 9.06
CA TRP A 37 -13.92 2.35 10.23
C TRP A 37 -15.09 2.23 11.19
N ILE A 38 -15.28 1.05 11.75
CA ILE A 38 -16.22 0.79 12.84
C ILE A 38 -15.41 0.11 13.95
N ALA A 39 -15.28 0.77 15.10
CA ALA A 39 -14.75 0.15 16.29
C ALA A 39 -15.84 -0.65 16.99
N SER A 40 -15.50 -1.79 17.58
CA SER A 40 -16.41 -2.52 18.45
C SER A 40 -15.71 -3.04 19.69
N PHE A 41 -16.47 -3.14 20.77
CA PHE A 41 -16.06 -3.76 22.01
C PHE A 41 -17.03 -4.89 22.32
N GLU A 42 -16.54 -6.13 22.37
CA GLU A 42 -17.37 -7.32 22.41
C GLU A 42 -16.92 -8.31 23.48
N LYS A 43 -17.79 -8.57 24.45
CA LYS A 43 -17.61 -9.45 25.59
C LYS A 43 -17.72 -10.93 25.21
N ASN A 44 -16.69 -11.71 25.53
CA ASN A 44 -16.68 -13.16 25.43
C ASN A 44 -17.34 -13.83 26.66
N GLU A 45 -17.41 -15.16 26.68
CA GLU A 45 -18.04 -15.91 27.76
C GLU A 45 -17.29 -15.79 29.11
N ASN A 46 -15.99 -15.50 29.08
CA ASN A 46 -15.14 -15.35 30.26
C ASN A 46 -15.23 -13.95 30.89
N GLY A 47 -15.94 -13.02 30.26
CA GLY A 47 -16.06 -11.64 30.71
C GLY A 47 -14.93 -10.71 30.28
N GLU A 48 -13.98 -11.23 29.52
CA GLU A 48 -13.06 -10.43 28.72
C GLU A 48 -13.81 -9.89 27.51
N ALA A 49 -13.26 -8.86 26.88
CA ALA A 49 -13.86 -8.21 25.76
C ALA A 49 -12.80 -7.76 24.76
N ASP A 50 -13.06 -8.03 23.48
CA ASP A 50 -12.17 -7.69 22.38
C ASP A 50 -12.48 -6.29 21.88
N LEU A 51 -11.45 -5.43 21.84
CA LEU A 51 -11.47 -4.21 21.05
C LEU A 51 -11.09 -4.59 19.61
N SER A 52 -12.04 -4.41 18.71
CA SER A 52 -11.88 -4.75 17.30
C SER A 52 -12.08 -3.52 16.42
N LEU A 53 -11.31 -3.46 15.34
CA LEU A 53 -11.55 -2.54 14.24
C LEU A 53 -12.12 -3.31 13.06
N HIS A 54 -13.17 -2.77 12.48
CA HIS A 54 -13.70 -3.20 11.20
C HIS A 54 -13.48 -2.11 10.18
N CYS A 55 -12.98 -2.48 9.01
CA CYS A 55 -12.79 -1.61 7.87
C CYS A 55 -13.75 -2.06 6.76
N ASP A 56 -14.81 -1.29 6.53
CA ASP A 56 -15.78 -1.57 5.48
C ASP A 56 -15.54 -0.64 4.29
N THR A 57 -14.70 -1.06 3.37
CA THR A 57 -14.49 -0.29 2.15
C THR A 57 -15.55 -0.65 1.11
N ASP A 58 -16.24 0.35 0.56
CA ASP A 58 -17.09 0.22 -0.63
C ASP A 58 -16.22 0.16 -1.90
N HIS A 59 -15.16 -0.66 -1.89
CA HIS A 59 -14.33 -0.88 -3.06
C HIS A 59 -14.87 -2.07 -3.83
N ASN A 60 -15.33 -1.84 -5.07
CA ASN A 60 -15.63 -2.89 -6.02
C ASN A 60 -14.31 -3.54 -6.48
N GLY A 61 -13.78 -4.50 -5.71
CA GLY A 61 -12.57 -5.26 -6.07
C GLY A 61 -11.86 -5.93 -4.88
N PRO A 62 -10.90 -6.84 -5.11
CA PRO A 62 -10.04 -7.37 -4.05
C PRO A 62 -9.13 -6.25 -3.53
N TRP A 63 -9.15 -6.01 -2.22
CA TRP A 63 -8.30 -5.03 -1.54
C TRP A 63 -7.54 -5.72 -0.41
N LYS A 64 -6.30 -5.29 -0.15
CA LYS A 64 -5.51 -5.70 1.02
C LYS A 64 -4.57 -4.58 1.45
N PHE A 65 -4.51 -4.28 2.74
CA PHE A 65 -3.44 -3.45 3.32
C PHE A 65 -3.03 -3.97 4.70
N GLU A 66 -1.85 -3.54 5.16
CA GLU A 66 -1.38 -3.78 6.52
C GLU A 66 -1.38 -2.48 7.30
N ALA A 67 -1.62 -2.57 8.60
CA ALA A 67 -1.53 -1.44 9.51
C ALA A 67 -0.93 -1.88 10.84
N ASP A 68 -0.10 -1.02 11.41
CA ASP A 68 0.29 -1.12 12.81
C ASP A 68 -0.78 -0.37 13.64
N VAL A 69 -1.43 -1.08 14.57
CA VAL A 69 -2.51 -0.53 15.38
C VAL A 69 -2.19 -0.71 16.86
N PHE A 70 -2.44 0.33 17.66
CA PHE A 70 -2.50 0.21 19.12
C PHE A 70 -3.65 1.03 19.67
N THR A 71 -4.17 0.62 20.83
CA THR A 71 -5.24 1.34 21.52
C THR A 71 -4.66 2.21 22.62
N VAL A 72 -5.35 3.30 22.93
CA VAL A 72 -5.08 4.12 24.12
C VAL A 72 -6.38 4.32 24.87
N ILE A 73 -6.43 3.86 26.11
CA ILE A 73 -7.59 3.97 26.99
C ILE A 73 -7.35 5.11 27.97
N HIS A 74 -8.32 6.01 28.06
CA HIS A 74 -8.26 7.15 28.97
C HIS A 74 -8.71 6.77 30.37
N SER A 75 -7.92 7.16 31.37
CA SER A 75 -8.27 7.01 32.78
C SER A 75 -7.97 8.30 33.55
N LYS A 76 -8.51 8.40 34.78
CA LYS A 76 -8.19 9.48 35.72
C LYS A 76 -6.71 9.51 36.14
N LYS A 77 -6.01 8.39 36.03
CA LYS A 77 -4.58 8.27 36.37
C LYS A 77 -3.66 8.58 35.18
N GLY A 78 -4.23 8.81 34.00
CA GLY A 78 -3.50 9.01 32.75
C GLY A 78 -3.99 8.10 31.63
N MET A 79 -3.24 8.08 30.53
CA MET A 79 -3.54 7.27 29.35
C MET A 79 -2.76 5.95 29.41
N GLN A 80 -3.43 4.83 29.15
CA GLN A 80 -2.81 3.51 29.05
C GLN A 80 -2.83 3.05 27.60
N SER A 81 -1.66 2.74 27.05
CA SER A 81 -1.53 2.23 25.68
C SER A 81 -1.37 0.72 25.66
N SER A 82 -1.98 0.05 24.70
CA SER A 82 -1.73 -1.37 24.42
C SER A 82 -0.37 -1.58 23.75
N GLN A 83 0.00 -2.86 23.57
CA GLN A 83 1.03 -3.20 22.60
C GLN A 83 0.56 -2.88 21.19
N LYS A 84 1.52 -2.61 20.30
CA LYS A 84 1.26 -2.37 18.89
C LYS A 84 1.16 -3.71 18.17
N GLU A 85 0.01 -3.93 17.54
CA GLU A 85 -0.29 -5.11 16.77
C GLU A 85 -0.23 -4.80 15.28
N ARG A 86 0.32 -5.74 14.50
CA ARG A 86 0.27 -5.65 13.04
C ARG A 86 -0.93 -6.43 12.53
N VAL A 87 -1.82 -5.74 11.84
CA VAL A 87 -3.06 -6.31 11.32
C VAL A 87 -3.14 -6.12 9.81
N SER A 88 -3.78 -7.08 9.14
CA SER A 88 -4.09 -6.97 7.71
C SER A 88 -5.59 -6.96 7.53
N PHE A 89 -6.05 -6.07 6.67
CA PHE A 89 -7.44 -5.99 6.26
C PHE A 89 -7.52 -6.29 4.77
N ASP A 90 -8.43 -7.19 4.40
CA ASP A 90 -8.71 -7.52 3.01
C ASP A 90 -10.20 -7.83 2.77
N ALA A 91 -10.56 -8.06 1.51
CA ALA A 91 -11.94 -8.36 1.12
C ALA A 91 -12.55 -9.57 1.85
N GLY A 92 -11.73 -10.54 2.29
CA GLY A 92 -12.14 -11.71 3.07
C GLY A 92 -12.05 -11.51 4.58
N CYS A 93 -11.17 -10.62 5.04
CA CYS A 93 -10.91 -10.32 6.45
C CYS A 93 -11.06 -8.81 6.71
N LYS A 94 -12.31 -8.37 6.91
CA LYS A 94 -12.64 -6.95 7.13
C LYS A 94 -12.46 -6.48 8.58
N SER A 95 -12.16 -7.37 9.51
CA SER A 95 -12.08 -7.04 10.94
C SER A 95 -10.85 -7.64 11.60
N ALA A 96 -10.21 -6.86 12.46
CA ALA A 96 -9.08 -7.30 13.26
C ALA A 96 -9.34 -7.03 14.75
N LYS A 97 -9.03 -8.01 15.59
CA LYS A 97 -8.91 -7.83 17.04
C LYS A 97 -7.56 -7.17 17.31
N VAL A 98 -7.57 -6.03 17.98
CA VAL A 98 -6.36 -5.20 18.15
C VAL A 98 -5.92 -5.09 19.60
N ASP A 99 -6.82 -5.36 20.54
CA ASP A 99 -6.56 -5.35 21.97
C ASP A 99 -7.65 -6.14 22.70
N TRP A 100 -7.37 -6.61 23.90
CA TRP A 100 -8.34 -7.26 24.77
C TRP A 100 -8.35 -6.58 26.14
N GLN A 101 -9.54 -6.43 26.71
CA GLN A 101 -9.74 -5.79 28.01
C GLN A 101 -10.82 -6.52 28.80
N TYR A 102 -10.97 -6.24 30.09
CA TYR A 102 -12.15 -6.71 30.82
C TYR A 102 -13.37 -5.85 30.46
N TRP A 103 -14.53 -6.47 30.21
CA TRP A 103 -15.76 -5.74 29.92
C TRP A 103 -16.11 -4.74 31.05
N ASP A 104 -15.86 -5.14 32.28
CA ASP A 104 -16.14 -4.33 33.47
C ASP A 104 -15.21 -3.10 33.60
N LEU A 105 -14.09 -3.06 32.84
CA LEU A 105 -13.17 -1.92 32.83
C LEU A 105 -13.90 -0.62 32.51
N MET A 106 -14.86 -0.65 31.57
CA MET A 106 -15.59 0.54 31.12
C MET A 106 -16.46 1.19 32.21
N VAL A 107 -16.82 0.44 33.26
CA VAL A 107 -17.64 0.96 34.38
C VAL A 107 -16.83 1.26 35.64
N GLN A 108 -15.55 0.89 35.67
CA GLN A 108 -14.66 1.21 36.79
C GLN A 108 -14.50 2.72 36.95
N SER A 109 -14.40 3.20 38.20
CA SER A 109 -14.36 4.63 38.52
C SER A 109 -13.21 5.39 37.89
N ASP A 110 -12.11 4.70 37.58
CA ASP A 110 -10.91 5.29 37.00
C ASP A 110 -11.06 5.53 35.50
N TYR A 111 -11.84 4.72 34.79
CA TYR A 111 -12.00 4.79 33.33
C TYR A 111 -13.35 5.39 32.90
N ASN A 112 -14.37 5.28 33.75
CA ASN A 112 -15.65 5.96 33.58
C ASN A 112 -15.54 7.42 34.01
N ILE A 113 -15.18 8.29 33.08
CA ILE A 113 -15.03 9.72 33.30
C ILE A 113 -16.34 10.39 32.87
N ASN A 114 -17.10 10.89 33.85
CA ASN A 114 -18.39 11.56 33.63
C ASN A 114 -19.38 10.73 32.78
N GLY A 115 -19.45 9.42 33.01
CA GLY A 115 -20.36 8.53 32.27
C GLY A 115 -19.83 8.05 30.92
N THR A 116 -18.58 8.39 30.59
CA THR A 116 -17.95 8.09 29.29
C THR A 116 -16.69 7.25 29.47
N PHE A 117 -16.55 6.22 28.65
CA PHE A 117 -15.33 5.44 28.47
C PHE A 117 -14.74 5.77 27.10
N THR A 118 -13.49 6.23 27.07
CA THR A 118 -12.86 6.74 25.86
C THR A 118 -11.69 5.85 25.45
N VAL A 119 -11.75 5.38 24.20
CA VAL A 119 -10.70 4.57 23.57
C VAL A 119 -10.25 5.28 22.29
N GLU A 120 -8.94 5.37 22.09
CA GLU A 120 -8.35 5.85 20.85
C GLU A 120 -7.70 4.69 20.12
N PHE A 121 -8.07 4.49 18.85
CA PHE A 121 -7.36 3.59 17.96
C PHE A 121 -6.35 4.40 17.16
N ASN A 122 -5.07 4.15 17.42
CA ASN A 122 -3.98 4.77 16.70
C ASN A 122 -3.57 3.80 15.60
N ILE A 123 -3.87 4.17 14.37
CA ILE A 123 -3.69 3.35 13.18
C ILE A 123 -2.60 3.99 12.35
N HIS A 124 -1.49 3.29 12.19
CA HIS A 124 -0.47 3.61 11.22
C HIS A 124 -0.62 2.66 10.04
N ILE A 125 -1.24 3.14 8.96
CA ILE A 125 -1.34 2.38 7.72
C ILE A 125 0.08 2.18 7.23
N ILE A 126 0.48 0.93 7.12
CA ILE A 126 1.77 0.56 6.57
C ILE A 126 1.61 0.69 5.06
N PRO A 127 2.26 1.66 4.42
CA PRO A 127 2.32 1.66 2.97
C PRO A 127 2.89 0.30 2.53
N PRO A 128 2.37 -0.31 1.45
CA PRO A 128 2.89 -1.58 0.96
C PRO A 128 4.41 -1.49 0.91
N ARG A 129 5.08 -2.47 1.53
CA ARG A 129 6.54 -2.45 1.70
C ARG A 129 7.18 -2.37 0.33
N VAL A 130 7.59 -1.17 -0.07
CA VAL A 130 8.51 -1.07 -1.18
C VAL A 130 9.87 -1.44 -0.63
N TYR A 131 10.35 -2.65 -0.93
CA TYR A 131 11.76 -3.00 -0.77
C TYR A 131 12.57 -2.07 -1.69
N HIS A 132 12.88 -0.88 -1.21
CA HIS A 132 13.97 -0.08 -1.72
C HIS A 132 15.25 -0.70 -1.20
N SER A 133 16.16 -1.05 -2.09
CA SER A 133 17.53 -1.36 -1.75
C SER A 133 18.14 -0.28 -0.83
N GLY A 134 18.13 -0.51 0.48
CA GLY A 134 19.15 -0.03 1.43
C GLY A 134 19.28 1.46 1.79
N ILE A 135 18.50 2.43 1.30
CA ILE A 135 18.66 3.84 1.73
C ILE A 135 17.30 4.57 1.87
N CYS A 136 17.07 5.19 3.02
CA CYS A 136 15.90 6.00 3.35
C CYS A 136 16.03 7.42 2.77
N GLN A 137 15.04 7.88 2.00
CA GLN A 137 14.71 9.30 1.88
C GLN A 137 13.19 9.50 1.98
N GLU A 138 12.79 10.51 2.74
CA GLU A 138 11.41 10.87 3.04
C GLU A 138 10.71 11.58 1.88
N GLY A 139 9.44 11.22 1.67
CA GLY A 139 8.39 12.18 1.34
C GLY A 139 8.07 12.46 -0.13
N VAL A 140 7.05 11.77 -0.67
CA VAL A 140 6.01 12.41 -1.51
C VAL A 140 4.67 11.65 -1.33
N PRO A 141 3.54 12.29 -0.98
CA PRO A 141 2.24 11.64 -0.92
C PRO A 141 1.60 11.57 -2.32
N LEU A 142 1.21 10.37 -2.75
CA LEU A 142 0.31 10.19 -3.90
C LEU A 142 -1.14 10.33 -3.40
N ARG A 143 -1.80 11.41 -3.83
CA ARG A 143 -3.23 11.68 -3.63
C ARG A 143 -4.06 10.59 -4.28
N GLY A 144 -5.10 10.18 -3.59
CA GLY A 144 -6.09 9.23 -4.06
C GLY A 144 -6.83 9.73 -5.31
N ASP A 145 -6.93 8.83 -6.27
CA ASP A 145 -8.07 8.65 -7.16
C ASP A 145 -8.19 7.12 -7.38
N SER A 146 -9.44 6.66 -7.43
CA SER A 146 -9.96 5.32 -7.80
C SER A 146 -8.93 4.25 -8.18
N ILE A 147 -9.02 3.04 -7.60
CA ILE A 147 -8.32 1.83 -8.10
C ILE A 147 -8.82 1.59 -9.52
N ALA A 148 -8.12 2.21 -10.45
CA ALA A 148 -8.10 1.90 -11.84
C ALA A 148 -7.72 0.42 -11.93
N ASN A 149 -8.45 -0.37 -12.73
CA ASN A 149 -7.87 -1.56 -13.33
C ASN A 149 -6.42 -1.21 -13.73
N PRO A 150 -5.41 -2.06 -13.48
CA PRO A 150 -4.03 -1.80 -13.89
C PRO A 150 -3.92 -1.21 -15.31
N GLU A 151 -4.74 -1.70 -16.25
CA GLU A 151 -4.83 -1.16 -17.61
C GLU A 151 -5.40 0.28 -17.69
N THR A 152 -6.31 0.66 -16.81
CA THR A 152 -6.97 1.97 -16.80
C THR A 152 -6.16 3.09 -16.15
N LEU A 153 -5.15 2.76 -15.34
CA LEU A 153 -4.40 3.75 -14.57
C LEU A 153 -3.56 4.68 -15.45
N PHE A 154 -3.09 4.13 -16.56
CA PHE A 154 -2.40 4.85 -17.62
C PHE A 154 -3.29 5.11 -18.83
N ALA A 155 -4.54 4.62 -18.87
CA ALA A 155 -5.42 4.79 -20.02
C ALA A 155 -5.98 6.22 -20.14
N THR A 156 -6.05 6.96 -19.03
CA THR A 156 -6.55 8.34 -18.99
C THR A 156 -5.53 9.28 -18.35
N PRO A 157 -5.44 10.54 -18.80
CA PRO A 157 -4.55 11.52 -18.19
C PRO A 157 -5.01 11.85 -16.76
N ASN A 158 -4.06 11.91 -15.82
CA ASN A 158 -4.28 12.47 -14.49
C ASN A 158 -3.63 13.86 -14.38
N HIS A 159 -3.81 14.54 -13.23
CA HIS A 159 -3.31 15.91 -13.01
C HIS A 159 -1.77 16.05 -13.06
N LYS A 160 -1.02 14.94 -13.11
CA LYS A 160 0.45 14.90 -13.24
C LYS A 160 0.91 14.37 -14.60
N SER A 161 0.05 13.70 -15.37
CA SER A 161 0.40 13.18 -16.69
C SER A 161 0.71 14.32 -17.67
N ASN A 162 1.92 14.38 -18.19
CA ASN A 162 2.40 15.43 -19.11
C ASN A 162 2.99 14.87 -20.42
N VAL A 163 2.90 13.56 -20.63
CA VAL A 163 3.24 12.91 -21.92
C VAL A 163 2.40 11.66 -22.14
N ILE A 164 2.18 11.34 -23.40
CA ILE A 164 1.55 10.10 -23.86
C ILE A 164 2.64 9.22 -24.47
N LEU A 165 2.80 8.00 -23.97
CA LEU A 165 3.58 6.96 -24.65
C LEU A 165 2.66 6.14 -25.54
N LYS A 166 3.00 6.04 -26.81
CA LYS A 166 2.29 5.23 -27.80
C LYS A 166 3.06 3.93 -28.04
N ILE A 167 2.40 2.79 -27.82
CA ILE A 167 2.94 1.44 -28.09
C ILE A 167 1.97 0.74 -29.02
N GLY A 168 2.33 0.61 -30.31
CA GLY A 168 1.38 0.22 -31.34
C GLY A 168 0.21 1.21 -31.38
N GLU A 169 -1.03 0.72 -31.31
CA GLU A 169 -2.23 1.58 -31.25
C GLU A 169 -2.65 1.98 -29.83
N LYS A 170 -1.98 1.46 -28.80
CA LYS A 170 -2.32 1.72 -27.40
C LYS A 170 -1.56 2.94 -26.87
N LYS A 171 -2.22 3.69 -25.97
CA LYS A 171 -1.71 4.93 -25.38
C LYS A 171 -1.63 4.82 -23.86
N LEU A 172 -0.55 5.37 -23.29
CA LEU A 172 -0.26 5.39 -21.86
C LEU A 172 0.06 6.82 -21.42
N HIS A 173 -0.75 7.39 -20.54
CA HIS A 173 -0.59 8.72 -19.99
C HIS A 173 0.34 8.70 -18.76
N VAL A 174 1.53 9.24 -18.89
CA VAL A 174 2.60 9.14 -17.87
C VAL A 174 3.22 10.52 -17.56
N TYR A 175 4.15 10.56 -16.61
CA TYR A 175 4.82 11.79 -16.20
C TYR A 175 6.33 11.72 -16.50
N LYS A 176 6.79 12.61 -17.39
CA LYS A 176 8.15 12.66 -18.00
C LYS A 176 9.24 12.58 -16.93
N GLU A 177 9.13 13.44 -15.92
CA GLU A 177 10.14 13.66 -14.89
C GLU A 177 10.49 12.38 -14.13
N TYR A 178 9.52 11.49 -13.92
CA TYR A 178 9.75 10.29 -13.14
C TYR A 178 10.27 9.13 -13.97
N LEU A 179 9.84 9.02 -15.22
CA LEU A 179 10.48 8.09 -16.14
C LEU A 179 11.94 8.47 -16.35
N ALA A 180 12.22 9.76 -16.51
CA ALA A 180 13.58 10.29 -16.59
C ALA A 180 14.40 9.99 -15.32
N PHE A 181 13.81 10.16 -14.13
CA PHE A 181 14.46 9.83 -12.86
C PHE A 181 14.90 8.35 -12.79
N HIS A 182 14.08 7.42 -13.29
CA HIS A 182 14.39 5.99 -13.24
C HIS A 182 15.18 5.47 -14.45
N SER A 183 15.28 6.26 -15.53
CA SER A 183 15.85 5.82 -16.80
C SER A 183 16.60 6.96 -17.49
N PRO A 184 17.93 6.86 -17.62
CA PRO A 184 18.72 7.78 -18.44
C PRO A 184 18.23 7.86 -19.88
N VAL A 185 17.69 6.77 -20.43
CA VAL A 185 17.11 6.75 -21.79
C VAL A 185 15.89 7.66 -21.86
N PHE A 186 14.99 7.60 -20.88
CA PHE A 186 13.83 8.49 -20.84
C PHE A 186 14.21 9.94 -20.53
N ASP A 187 15.24 10.17 -19.72
CA ASP A 187 15.77 11.52 -19.45
C ASP A 187 16.24 12.19 -20.73
N ILE A 188 17.07 11.49 -21.49
CA ILE A 188 17.56 11.94 -22.79
C ILE A 188 16.40 12.12 -23.79
N LEU A 189 15.45 11.17 -23.81
CA LEU A 189 14.30 11.21 -24.73
C LEU A 189 13.38 12.42 -24.49
N PHE A 190 13.16 12.78 -23.22
CA PHE A 190 12.21 13.84 -22.86
C PHE A 190 12.83 15.22 -22.69
N PHE A 191 14.09 15.30 -22.26
CA PHE A 191 14.75 16.55 -21.90
C PHE A 191 16.01 16.84 -22.72
N GLY A 192 16.57 15.83 -23.40
CA GLY A 192 17.67 16.00 -24.35
C GLY A 192 17.25 16.77 -25.61
N ASP A 193 18.20 17.07 -26.49
CA ASP A 193 17.97 17.85 -27.71
C ASP A 193 17.50 16.98 -28.88
N PHE A 194 16.47 16.18 -28.64
CA PHE A 194 15.80 15.35 -29.63
C PHE A 194 14.47 15.97 -30.08
N ALA A 195 13.96 15.55 -31.24
CA ALA A 195 12.71 16.07 -31.80
C ALA A 195 11.51 15.82 -30.87
N GLU A 196 11.60 14.76 -30.06
CA GLU A 196 10.61 14.28 -29.11
C GLU A 196 10.44 15.18 -27.89
N LYS A 197 11.42 16.06 -27.59
CA LYS A 197 11.41 16.98 -26.44
C LYS A 197 10.12 17.81 -26.36
N ASN A 198 9.70 18.34 -27.51
CA ASN A 198 8.53 19.20 -27.64
C ASN A 198 7.23 18.43 -27.96
N ASN A 199 7.30 17.10 -28.04
CA ASN A 199 6.14 16.29 -28.33
C ASN A 199 5.40 15.91 -27.04
N ASN A 200 4.07 15.96 -27.13
CA ASN A 200 3.16 15.50 -26.07
C ASN A 200 2.81 14.02 -26.23
N GLU A 201 3.17 13.41 -27.36
CA GLU A 201 3.01 11.99 -27.66
C GLU A 201 4.34 11.45 -28.23
N VAL A 202 4.84 10.35 -27.66
CA VAL A 202 6.12 9.73 -28.02
C VAL A 202 5.90 8.25 -28.29
N GLU A 203 6.35 7.78 -29.44
CA GLU A 203 6.21 6.37 -29.82
C GLU A 203 7.35 5.52 -29.23
N ILE A 204 6.99 4.46 -28.50
CA ILE A 204 7.92 3.48 -27.96
C ILE A 204 7.80 2.21 -28.80
N LYS A 205 8.81 1.99 -29.66
CA LYS A 205 8.86 0.87 -30.60
C LYS A 205 9.44 -0.40 -29.96
N ASP A 206 9.23 -1.55 -30.58
CA ASP A 206 9.86 -2.84 -30.21
C ASP A 206 9.65 -3.28 -28.74
N VAL A 207 8.53 -2.86 -28.13
CA VAL A 207 8.09 -3.34 -26.82
C VAL A 207 6.70 -3.98 -26.93
N VAL A 208 6.43 -4.97 -26.10
CA VAL A 208 5.08 -5.52 -25.92
C VAL A 208 4.35 -4.64 -24.91
N TYR A 209 3.12 -4.24 -25.22
CA TYR A 209 2.36 -3.30 -24.39
C TYR A 209 2.18 -3.82 -22.96
N GLU A 210 1.82 -5.09 -22.82
CA GLU A 210 1.51 -5.74 -21.55
C GLU A 210 2.78 -5.85 -20.69
N GLU A 211 3.92 -6.19 -21.29
CA GLU A 211 5.23 -6.20 -20.60
C GLU A 211 5.66 -4.80 -20.17
N PHE A 212 5.37 -3.78 -21.00
CA PHE A 212 5.66 -2.39 -20.67
C PHE A 212 4.71 -1.86 -19.58
N LEU A 213 3.48 -2.37 -19.52
CA LEU A 213 2.54 -2.05 -18.45
C LEU A 213 3.07 -2.62 -17.12
N ASP A 214 3.51 -3.88 -17.10
CA ASP A 214 4.16 -4.48 -15.92
C ASP A 214 5.36 -3.65 -15.43
N LEU A 215 6.18 -3.14 -16.37
CA LEU A 215 7.27 -2.21 -16.06
C LEU A 215 6.74 -0.95 -15.36
N LEU A 216 5.73 -0.28 -15.94
CA LEU A 216 5.18 0.95 -15.37
C LEU A 216 4.56 0.72 -13.99
N HIS A 217 3.87 -0.39 -13.78
CA HIS A 217 3.34 -0.80 -12.48
C HIS A 217 4.46 -0.98 -11.45
N LEU A 218 5.55 -1.65 -11.83
CA LEU A 218 6.73 -1.81 -10.97
C LEU A 218 7.37 -0.47 -10.58
N ILE A 219 7.53 0.45 -11.54
CA ILE A 219 8.27 1.69 -11.26
C ILE A 219 7.40 2.77 -10.62
N TYR A 220 6.12 2.89 -10.97
CA TYR A 220 5.24 3.97 -10.47
C TYR A 220 4.52 3.60 -9.18
N PHE A 221 4.02 2.37 -9.07
CA PHE A 221 3.08 1.99 -8.02
C PHE A 221 3.57 0.85 -7.13
N ARG A 222 4.52 0.03 -7.62
CA ARG A 222 5.04 -1.15 -6.92
C ARG A 222 3.92 -2.10 -6.51
N ASP A 223 2.85 -2.15 -7.30
CA ASP A 223 1.63 -2.93 -7.05
C ASP A 223 1.66 -4.31 -7.72
N VAL A 224 2.70 -4.59 -8.51
CA VAL A 224 3.02 -5.92 -9.04
C VAL A 224 4.41 -6.34 -8.57
N ASP A 225 4.57 -7.62 -8.26
CA ASP A 225 5.86 -8.21 -7.94
C ASP A 225 6.56 -8.75 -9.19
N ILE A 226 7.89 -8.81 -9.14
CA ILE A 226 8.64 -9.62 -10.10
C ILE A 226 8.33 -11.09 -9.81
N THR A 227 7.92 -11.83 -10.83
CA THR A 227 7.55 -13.25 -10.74
C THR A 227 8.33 -14.08 -11.76
N ASP A 228 8.28 -15.40 -11.64
CA ASP A 228 8.82 -16.33 -12.65
C ASP A 228 8.30 -16.06 -14.07
N ARG A 229 7.11 -15.47 -14.19
CA ARG A 229 6.47 -15.12 -15.46
C ARG A 229 6.94 -13.76 -15.99
N SER A 230 7.18 -12.79 -15.11
CA SER A 230 7.50 -11.42 -15.50
C SER A 230 8.99 -11.11 -15.57
N VAL A 231 9.82 -11.81 -14.79
CA VAL A 231 11.24 -11.47 -14.64
C VAL A 231 12.01 -11.40 -15.95
N SER A 232 11.71 -12.28 -16.92
CA SER A 232 12.40 -12.28 -18.21
C SER A 232 12.17 -10.99 -19.01
N HIS A 233 10.92 -10.51 -19.09
CA HIS A 233 10.65 -9.27 -19.82
C HIS A 233 11.04 -8.03 -19.01
N ILE A 234 11.00 -8.09 -17.67
CA ILE A 234 11.47 -7.00 -16.82
C ILE A 234 12.97 -6.77 -16.97
N VAL A 235 13.79 -7.83 -16.98
CA VAL A 235 15.24 -7.70 -17.26
C VAL A 235 15.46 -7.08 -18.64
N LYS A 236 14.76 -7.57 -19.66
CA LYS A 236 14.86 -7.04 -21.04
C LYS A 236 14.54 -5.55 -21.12
N LEU A 237 13.46 -5.10 -20.48
CA LEU A 237 13.04 -3.70 -20.50
C LEU A 237 13.95 -2.84 -19.64
N ALA A 238 14.37 -3.33 -18.47
CA ALA A 238 15.27 -2.61 -17.58
C ALA A 238 16.64 -2.37 -18.22
N ASP A 239 17.19 -3.36 -18.92
CA ASP A 239 18.42 -3.20 -19.72
C ASP A 239 18.23 -2.17 -20.84
N ARG A 240 17.16 -2.32 -21.64
CA ARG A 240 16.86 -1.43 -22.76
C ARG A 240 16.73 0.03 -22.35
N PHE A 241 16.04 0.29 -21.24
CA PHE A 241 15.82 1.64 -20.72
C PHE A 241 16.88 2.05 -19.68
N GLN A 242 17.94 1.25 -19.49
CA GLN A 242 19.04 1.52 -18.56
C GLN A 242 18.58 1.79 -17.12
N MET A 243 17.56 1.05 -16.67
CA MET A 243 16.99 1.15 -15.32
C MET A 243 17.78 0.27 -14.33
N GLU A 244 18.95 0.74 -13.91
CA GLU A 244 19.90 -0.02 -13.07
C GLU A 244 19.27 -0.58 -11.80
N ARG A 245 18.40 0.20 -11.15
CA ARG A 245 17.71 -0.25 -9.93
C ARG A 245 16.82 -1.47 -10.20
N LEU A 246 16.06 -1.45 -11.29
CA LEU A 246 15.17 -2.54 -11.64
C LEU A 246 15.94 -3.78 -12.11
N MET A 247 17.09 -3.57 -12.76
CA MET A 247 18.04 -4.66 -13.09
C MET A 247 18.51 -5.39 -11.82
N LYS A 248 18.94 -4.66 -10.77
CA LYS A 248 19.36 -5.26 -9.50
C LYS A 248 18.24 -6.01 -8.79
N GLU A 249 17.03 -5.48 -8.83
CA GLU A 249 15.86 -6.13 -8.23
C GLU A 249 15.50 -7.44 -8.95
N ALA A 250 15.54 -7.43 -10.28
CA ALA A 250 15.31 -8.63 -11.09
C ALA A 250 16.43 -9.68 -10.93
N GLU A 251 17.69 -9.26 -10.86
CA GLU A 251 18.84 -10.13 -10.57
C GLU A 251 18.68 -10.82 -9.21
N LYS A 252 18.34 -10.05 -8.17
CA LYS A 252 18.07 -10.60 -6.84
C LYS A 252 16.92 -11.63 -6.85
N TYR A 253 15.86 -11.35 -7.62
CA TYR A 253 14.76 -12.31 -7.76
C TYR A 253 15.24 -13.61 -8.43
N LEU A 254 15.98 -13.52 -9.53
CA LEU A 254 16.51 -14.68 -10.25
C LEU A 254 17.40 -15.57 -9.35
N ILE A 255 18.21 -14.98 -8.48
CA ILE A 255 19.04 -15.71 -7.52
C ILE A 255 18.17 -16.55 -6.56
N GLN A 256 17.05 -15.99 -6.11
CA GLN A 256 16.17 -16.59 -5.10
C GLN A 256 15.11 -17.51 -5.70
N ALA A 257 14.80 -17.37 -6.99
CA ALA A 257 13.73 -18.09 -7.66
C ALA A 257 14.01 -19.59 -7.74
N SER A 258 13.15 -20.41 -7.14
CA SER A 258 13.21 -21.88 -7.22
C SER A 258 12.41 -22.45 -8.40
N GLY A 259 11.48 -21.67 -8.97
CA GLY A 259 10.62 -22.09 -10.08
C GLY A 259 11.22 -21.87 -11.47
N ILE A 260 12.41 -21.28 -11.56
CA ILE A 260 13.12 -21.02 -12.83
C ILE A 260 14.28 -21.99 -12.95
N GLU A 261 14.35 -22.69 -14.08
CA GLU A 261 15.46 -23.60 -14.40
C GLU A 261 16.81 -22.88 -14.37
N GLU A 262 17.81 -23.52 -13.78
CA GLU A 262 19.15 -22.93 -13.60
C GLU A 262 19.79 -22.54 -14.93
N ALA A 263 19.60 -23.37 -15.97
CA ALA A 263 20.06 -23.06 -17.33
C ALA A 263 19.45 -21.74 -17.86
N LYS A 264 18.16 -21.50 -17.58
CA LYS A 264 17.48 -20.26 -17.98
C LYS A 264 18.03 -19.04 -17.22
N LYS A 265 18.36 -19.18 -15.93
CA LYS A 265 19.00 -18.11 -15.16
C LYS A 265 20.37 -17.75 -15.72
N ILE A 266 21.20 -18.75 -16.03
CA ILE A 266 22.53 -18.56 -16.64
C ILE A 266 22.41 -17.88 -18.00
N MET A 267 21.46 -18.30 -18.84
CA MET A 267 21.22 -17.66 -20.14
C MET A 267 20.85 -16.18 -20.00
N ILE A 268 19.96 -15.84 -19.06
CA ILE A 268 19.59 -14.44 -18.79
C ILE A 268 20.80 -13.67 -18.26
N ALA A 269 21.57 -14.27 -17.34
CA ALA A 269 22.74 -13.65 -16.75
C ALA A 269 23.84 -13.35 -17.77
N ASP A 270 24.07 -14.24 -18.73
CA ASP A 270 25.02 -14.00 -19.80
C ASP A 270 24.52 -12.94 -20.77
N GLN A 271 23.26 -13.06 -21.22
CA GLN A 271 22.66 -12.13 -22.18
C GLN A 271 22.65 -10.68 -21.69
N TYR A 272 22.39 -10.46 -20.40
CA TYR A 272 22.25 -9.13 -19.81
C TYR A 272 23.39 -8.75 -18.85
N ARG A 273 24.47 -9.54 -18.83
CA ARG A 273 25.68 -9.31 -18.01
C ARG A 273 25.38 -9.13 -16.51
N LEU A 274 24.55 -10.03 -15.96
CA LEU A 274 24.24 -10.09 -14.53
C LEU A 274 25.30 -10.94 -13.81
N ASP A 275 26.38 -10.30 -13.37
CA ASP A 275 27.55 -11.02 -12.87
C ASP A 275 27.32 -11.76 -11.55
N SER A 276 26.27 -11.43 -10.78
CA SER A 276 25.96 -12.13 -9.52
C SER A 276 25.27 -13.49 -9.73
N LEU A 277 24.88 -13.79 -10.98
CA LEU A 277 24.21 -15.03 -11.39
C LEU A 277 25.11 -15.99 -12.20
N LYS A 278 26.38 -15.63 -12.43
CA LYS A 278 27.34 -16.42 -13.21
C LYS A 278 28.18 -17.36 -12.34
#